data_AF-A0A0G0G8I4-F1
#
_entry.id   AF-A0A0G0G8I4-F1
#
_cell.length_a   1.000
_cell.length_b   1.000
_cell.length_c   1.000
_cell.angle_alpha   90.00
_cell.angle_beta   90.00
_cell.angle_gamma   90.00
#
_symmetry.space_group_name_H-M   'P 1'
#
loop_
_entity.id
_entity.type
_entity.pdbx_description
1 polymer ?
#
loop_
_entity_poly.entity_id
_entity_poly.type
_entity_poly.pdbx_seq_one_letter_code
_entity_poly.pdbx_strand_id
1 'polypeptide(L)'
;MDIKKYYERQISLSEWFEKLNYKSSTEFRLEDNEKRERLRFLKSVIGVPFDEPVQFDAIDLTKNTKRFEKYYQKHSEEYCALRLIPKDPELPKLRMRGLIIRKAYEWFKEQEINPVKYRAEFIPHSEKPLWSTIFIVNKNGIIGEIIRGMHNQLSQGLFDANKPILFSYDFKKLKLDTPNKDAEEELRKIIDYLCVDDIKKKNKIKKELGVKFHKNHIEGYFETISVEEFGLWFIDFNRILGKIYKDFTLNIKDANKKHQANSRIIYGRSASKGVVTGKVKFLNDDTVFNNTFGKGEILVCEMTTPDYIIHIKKAIAIITDKGGVLCHAAIIAREFNIPCIVGTQNASEILKDGNIVEVNANEGIITILKRD
;
A
#
# COMPACT_ATOMS: atom_id res chain seq x y z
N MET A 1 -12.28 -14.53 10.10
CA MET A 1 -12.51 -13.65 8.94
C MET A 1 -12.41 -14.48 7.65
N ASP A 2 -13.36 -14.33 6.71
CA ASP A 2 -13.26 -14.91 5.37
C ASP A 2 -12.36 -14.01 4.50
N ILE A 3 -11.17 -14.51 4.16
CA ILE A 3 -10.12 -13.77 3.45
C ILE A 3 -10.54 -13.42 2.01
N LYS A 4 -11.28 -14.31 1.34
CA LYS A 4 -11.72 -14.07 -0.04
C LYS A 4 -12.74 -12.95 -0.07
N LYS A 5 -13.76 -13.03 0.78
CA LYS A 5 -14.77 -11.97 0.95
C LYS A 5 -14.15 -10.65 1.40
N TYR A 6 -13.08 -10.70 2.20
CA TYR A 6 -12.32 -9.52 2.59
C TYR A 6 -11.68 -8.83 1.39
N TYR A 7 -10.92 -9.55 0.56
CA TYR A 7 -10.25 -8.95 -0.60
C TYR A 7 -11.22 -8.39 -1.64
N GLU A 8 -12.40 -8.98 -1.79
CA GLU A 8 -13.47 -8.47 -2.67
C GLU A 8 -14.00 -7.09 -2.23
N ARG A 9 -13.93 -6.77 -0.93
CA ARG A 9 -14.37 -5.48 -0.37
C ARG A 9 -13.26 -4.43 -0.36
N GLN A 10 -12.02 -4.81 -0.66
CA GLN A 10 -10.90 -3.88 -0.61
C GLN A 10 -10.86 -2.98 -1.84
N ILE A 11 -10.73 -1.68 -1.56
CA ILE A 11 -10.53 -0.64 -2.57
C ILE A 11 -9.08 -0.14 -2.49
N SER A 12 -8.64 0.58 -3.52
CA SER A 12 -7.33 1.20 -3.55
C SER A 12 -7.25 2.39 -2.61
N LEU A 13 -6.04 2.75 -2.20
CA LEU A 13 -5.80 3.87 -1.30
C LEU A 13 -6.39 5.21 -1.81
N SER A 14 -6.36 5.47 -3.12
CA SER A 14 -6.99 6.67 -3.68
C SER A 14 -8.50 6.68 -3.47
N GLU A 15 -9.17 5.54 -3.64
CA GLU A 15 -10.61 5.38 -3.39
C GLU A 15 -10.94 5.50 -1.89
N TRP A 16 -10.02 5.08 -1.00
CA TRP A 16 -10.14 5.36 0.44
C TRP A 16 -10.15 6.87 0.71
N PHE A 17 -9.21 7.63 0.15
CA PHE A 17 -9.15 9.08 0.32
C PHE A 17 -10.37 9.80 -0.25
N GLU A 18 -10.90 9.34 -1.39
CA GLU A 18 -12.15 9.83 -1.96
C GLU A 18 -13.32 9.61 -1.01
N LYS A 19 -13.52 8.38 -0.49
CA LYS A 19 -14.57 8.09 0.51
C LYS A 19 -14.40 8.87 1.82
N LEU A 20 -13.16 9.19 2.17
CA LEU A 20 -12.84 10.04 3.32
C LEU A 20 -13.09 11.53 3.05
N ASN A 21 -13.52 11.96 1.85
CA ASN A 21 -13.59 13.37 1.45
C ASN A 21 -12.30 14.12 1.84
N TYR A 22 -11.15 13.46 1.64
CA TYR A 22 -9.87 14.05 2.00
C TYR A 22 -9.54 15.20 1.05
N LYS A 23 -9.00 16.30 1.58
CA LYS A 23 -8.79 17.55 0.81
C LYS A 23 -7.94 17.36 -0.45
N SER A 24 -7.00 16.41 -0.41
CA SER A 24 -6.11 16.08 -1.54
C SER A 24 -6.51 14.79 -2.28
N SER A 25 -7.76 14.32 -2.17
CA SER A 25 -8.20 13.08 -2.84
C SER A 25 -7.96 13.10 -4.36
N THR A 26 -8.22 14.24 -5.01
CA THR A 26 -7.94 14.44 -6.45
C THR A 26 -6.46 14.29 -6.79
N GLU A 27 -5.56 14.81 -5.95
CA GLU A 27 -4.10 14.67 -6.16
C GLU A 27 -3.67 13.21 -6.04
N PHE A 28 -4.17 12.48 -5.04
CA PHE A 28 -3.92 11.04 -4.88
C PHE A 28 -4.45 10.21 -6.06
N ARG A 29 -5.63 10.56 -6.59
CA ARG A 29 -6.22 9.92 -7.76
C ARG A 29 -5.35 10.12 -9.00
N LEU A 30 -4.91 11.35 -9.25
CA LEU A 30 -4.00 11.67 -10.36
C LEU A 30 -2.66 10.95 -10.20
N GLU A 31 -2.11 10.93 -8.98
CA GLU A 31 -0.87 10.22 -8.68
C GLU A 31 -1.01 8.71 -8.98
N ASP A 32 -2.10 8.05 -8.58
CA ASP A 32 -2.31 6.61 -8.88
C ASP A 32 -2.61 6.32 -10.36
N ASN A 33 -3.28 7.24 -11.07
CA ASN A 33 -3.57 7.08 -12.50
C ASN A 33 -2.28 7.15 -13.33
N GLU A 34 -1.41 8.11 -13.04
CA GLU A 34 -0.21 8.39 -13.84
C GLU A 34 1.04 7.60 -13.40
N LYS A 35 0.91 6.64 -12.47
CA LYS A 35 2.06 5.93 -11.90
C LYS A 35 2.90 5.15 -12.92
N ARG A 36 2.26 4.57 -13.93
CA ARG A 36 2.95 3.84 -14.99
C ARG A 36 3.67 4.76 -15.95
N GLU A 37 3.18 5.99 -16.17
CA GLU A 37 3.91 7.01 -16.94
C GLU A 37 5.20 7.40 -16.23
N ARG A 38 5.15 7.58 -14.89
CA ARG A 38 6.34 7.85 -14.08
C ARG A 38 7.34 6.70 -14.13
N LEU A 39 6.88 5.46 -14.00
CA LEU A 39 7.74 4.28 -14.08
C LEU A 39 8.33 4.09 -15.49
N ARG A 40 7.55 4.35 -16.54
CA ARG A 40 8.04 4.35 -17.94
C ARG A 40 9.15 5.38 -18.14
N PHE A 41 8.97 6.58 -17.59
CA PHE A 41 10.02 7.58 -17.62
C PHE A 41 11.27 7.12 -16.87
N LEU A 42 11.15 6.54 -15.66
CA LEU A 42 12.30 5.99 -14.93
C LEU A 42 13.00 4.87 -15.72
N LYS A 43 12.25 3.95 -16.35
CA LYS A 43 12.81 2.94 -17.26
C LYS A 43 13.66 3.58 -18.36
N SER A 44 13.19 4.66 -18.99
CA SER A 44 13.91 5.34 -20.07
C SER A 44 15.23 6.00 -19.63
N VAL A 45 15.39 6.32 -18.34
CA VAL A 45 16.59 7.02 -17.83
C VAL A 45 17.54 6.07 -17.11
N ILE A 46 17.00 5.20 -16.26
CA ILE A 46 17.77 4.35 -15.33
C ILE A 46 17.44 2.86 -15.45
N GLY A 47 16.58 2.46 -16.39
CA GLY A 47 16.35 1.04 -16.68
C GLY A 47 15.51 0.30 -15.64
N VAL A 48 14.80 1.01 -14.76
CA VAL A 48 13.89 0.40 -13.79
C VAL A 48 12.86 -0.50 -14.50
N PRO A 49 12.78 -1.80 -14.16
CA PRO A 49 11.77 -2.69 -14.72
C PRO A 49 10.42 -2.41 -14.04
N PHE A 50 9.33 -2.46 -14.80
CA PHE A 50 8.00 -2.22 -14.28
C PHE A 50 6.96 -3.03 -15.04
N ASP A 51 5.75 -3.11 -14.50
CA ASP A 51 4.59 -3.80 -15.06
C ASP A 51 4.00 -3.05 -16.27
N GLU A 52 4.81 -2.93 -17.32
CA GLU A 52 4.54 -2.09 -18.48
C GLU A 52 3.23 -2.46 -19.18
N PRO A 53 2.23 -1.55 -19.21
CA PRO A 53 0.95 -1.85 -19.83
C PRO A 53 1.03 -1.73 -21.36
N VAL A 54 0.22 -2.53 -22.05
CA VAL A 54 -0.18 -2.23 -23.42
C VAL A 54 -1.37 -1.28 -23.38
N GLN A 55 -1.18 -0.06 -23.88
CA GLN A 55 -2.18 1.02 -23.82
C GLN A 55 -2.92 1.20 -25.15
N PHE A 56 -4.23 1.35 -25.06
CA PHE A 56 -5.15 1.67 -26.16
C PHE A 56 -6.08 2.81 -25.76
N ASP A 57 -6.58 3.59 -26.72
CA ASP A 57 -7.81 4.33 -26.45
C ASP A 57 -8.95 3.31 -26.33
N ALA A 58 -9.91 3.50 -25.43
CA ALA A 58 -11.00 2.53 -25.27
C ALA A 58 -11.85 2.40 -26.56
N ILE A 59 -11.86 3.43 -27.42
CA ILE A 59 -12.49 3.36 -28.74
C ILE A 59 -11.82 2.34 -29.68
N ASP A 60 -10.53 2.06 -29.48
CA ASP A 60 -9.79 1.08 -30.29
C ASP A 60 -10.32 -0.35 -30.08
N LEU A 61 -10.75 -0.63 -28.85
CA LEU A 61 -11.36 -1.91 -28.45
C LEU A 61 -12.75 -2.02 -29.08
N THR A 62 -13.60 -1.01 -28.90
CA THR A 62 -14.97 -1.02 -29.46
C THR A 62 -14.99 -1.11 -30.98
N LYS A 63 -14.06 -0.43 -31.66
CA LYS A 63 -13.96 -0.45 -33.14
C LYS A 63 -13.15 -1.62 -33.69
N ASN A 64 -12.60 -2.50 -32.83
CA ASN A 64 -11.68 -3.57 -33.21
C ASN A 64 -10.62 -3.07 -34.20
N THR A 65 -9.92 -2.00 -33.85
CA THR A 65 -8.88 -1.45 -34.75
C THR A 65 -7.82 -2.51 -35.05
N LYS A 66 -7.16 -2.42 -36.22
CA LYS A 66 -6.11 -3.37 -36.62
C LYS A 66 -5.02 -3.54 -35.56
N ARG A 67 -4.70 -2.47 -34.82
CA ARG A 67 -3.72 -2.50 -33.72
C ARG A 67 -4.21 -3.36 -32.56
N PHE A 68 -5.46 -3.18 -32.13
CA PHE A 68 -6.07 -3.99 -31.07
C PHE A 68 -6.27 -5.43 -31.52
N GLU A 69 -6.78 -5.67 -32.73
CA GLU A 69 -7.00 -7.01 -33.27
C GLU A 69 -5.71 -7.84 -33.29
N LYS A 70 -4.59 -7.26 -33.76
CA LYS A 70 -3.28 -7.92 -33.75
C LYS A 70 -2.81 -8.27 -32.34
N TYR A 71 -3.03 -7.38 -31.37
CA TYR A 71 -2.71 -7.64 -29.97
C TYR A 71 -3.59 -8.76 -29.41
N TYR A 72 -4.90 -8.67 -29.63
CA TYR A 72 -5.88 -9.64 -29.16
C TYR A 72 -5.61 -11.04 -29.69
N GLN A 73 -5.36 -11.20 -30.99
CA GLN A 73 -5.04 -12.50 -31.61
C GLN A 73 -3.80 -13.17 -31.02
N LYS A 74 -2.81 -12.37 -30.61
CA LYS A 74 -1.56 -12.89 -30.06
C LYS A 74 -1.64 -13.20 -28.56
N HIS A 75 -2.40 -12.42 -27.81
CA HIS A 75 -2.33 -12.39 -26.34
C HIS A 75 -3.63 -12.83 -25.65
N SER A 76 -4.67 -13.27 -26.37
CA SER A 76 -6.02 -13.52 -25.81
C SER A 76 -6.06 -14.47 -24.60
N GLU A 77 -5.13 -15.41 -24.49
CA GLU A 77 -5.02 -16.39 -23.41
C GLU A 77 -4.04 -16.00 -22.30
N GLU A 78 -3.40 -14.84 -22.39
CA GLU A 78 -2.50 -14.34 -21.35
C GLU A 78 -3.29 -13.66 -20.23
N TYR A 79 -2.86 -13.86 -18.98
CA TYR A 79 -3.44 -13.20 -17.81
C TYR A 79 -3.10 -11.71 -17.78
N CYS A 80 -4.10 -10.90 -17.44
CA CYS A 80 -3.94 -9.46 -17.31
C CYS A 80 -4.74 -8.87 -16.15
N ALA A 81 -4.37 -7.65 -15.80
CA ALA A 81 -5.27 -6.70 -15.19
C ALA A 81 -5.65 -5.65 -16.24
N LEU A 82 -6.94 -5.44 -16.47
CA LEU A 82 -7.44 -4.38 -17.32
C LEU A 82 -7.83 -3.19 -16.45
N ARG A 83 -7.26 -2.01 -16.75
CA ARG A 83 -7.67 -0.73 -16.17
C ARG A 83 -8.29 0.16 -17.23
N LEU A 84 -9.45 0.73 -16.93
CA LEU A 84 -10.07 1.79 -17.71
C LEU A 84 -9.83 3.11 -16.97
N ILE A 85 -8.88 3.88 -17.48
CA ILE A 85 -8.48 5.18 -16.91
C ILE A 85 -9.32 6.27 -17.60
N PRO A 86 -10.11 7.04 -16.84
CA PRO A 86 -10.92 8.09 -17.41
C PRO A 86 -10.04 9.27 -17.83
N LYS A 87 -10.33 9.86 -18.99
CA LYS A 87 -9.74 11.12 -19.47
C LYS A 87 -10.35 12.34 -18.76
N ASP A 88 -11.56 12.18 -18.26
CA ASP A 88 -12.30 13.14 -17.45
C ASP A 88 -12.24 12.71 -15.96
N PRO A 89 -11.63 13.50 -15.06
CA PRO A 89 -11.50 13.13 -13.65
C PRO A 89 -12.80 12.80 -12.93
N GLU A 90 -13.93 13.36 -13.37
CA GLU A 90 -15.26 13.16 -12.77
C GLU A 90 -15.84 11.76 -13.04
N LEU A 91 -15.31 11.06 -14.06
CA LEU A 91 -15.76 9.72 -14.41
C LEU A 91 -15.06 8.66 -13.54
N PRO A 92 -15.74 7.54 -13.23
CA PRO A 92 -15.15 6.49 -12.40
C PRO A 92 -14.02 5.77 -13.13
N LYS A 93 -12.95 5.44 -12.40
CA LYS A 93 -11.93 4.49 -12.83
C LYS A 93 -12.47 3.08 -12.63
N LEU A 94 -12.41 2.25 -13.68
CA LEU A 94 -12.86 0.85 -13.61
C LEU A 94 -11.66 -0.07 -13.77
N ARG A 95 -11.71 -1.23 -13.11
CA ARG A 95 -10.64 -2.22 -13.22
C ARG A 95 -11.13 -3.62 -12.92
N MET A 96 -10.46 -4.59 -13.52
CA MET A 96 -10.51 -5.99 -13.16
C MET A 96 -9.09 -6.56 -13.10
N ARG A 97 -8.90 -7.72 -12.49
CA ARG A 97 -7.59 -8.36 -12.33
C ARG A 97 -7.73 -9.87 -12.44
N GLY A 98 -6.67 -10.54 -12.88
CA GLY A 98 -6.58 -12.00 -12.84
C GLY A 98 -7.48 -12.73 -13.84
N LEU A 99 -7.96 -12.07 -14.90
CA LEU A 99 -8.55 -12.78 -16.03
C LEU A 99 -7.62 -12.71 -17.23
N ILE A 100 -7.74 -13.73 -18.07
CA ILE A 100 -7.16 -13.73 -19.40
C ILE A 100 -7.76 -12.63 -20.28
N ILE A 101 -6.98 -12.11 -21.23
CA ILE A 101 -7.34 -10.96 -22.05
C ILE A 101 -8.69 -11.10 -22.75
N ARG A 102 -9.07 -12.29 -23.24
CA ARG A 102 -10.41 -12.50 -23.82
C ARG A 102 -11.55 -12.24 -22.84
N LYS A 103 -11.42 -12.70 -21.59
CA LYS A 103 -12.44 -12.48 -20.55
C LYS A 103 -12.43 -11.04 -20.05
N ALA A 104 -11.24 -10.42 -19.96
CA ALA A 104 -11.13 -9.00 -19.66
C ALA A 104 -11.78 -8.12 -20.74
N TYR A 105 -11.70 -8.54 -22.01
CA TYR A 105 -12.36 -7.84 -23.11
C TYR A 105 -13.89 -8.01 -23.07
N GLU A 106 -14.42 -9.19 -22.72
CA GLU A 106 -15.87 -9.33 -22.48
C GLU A 106 -16.32 -8.46 -21.30
N TRP A 107 -15.58 -8.45 -20.19
CA TRP A 107 -15.85 -7.56 -19.07
C TRP A 107 -15.85 -6.08 -19.48
N PHE A 108 -14.95 -5.65 -20.37
CA PHE A 108 -14.94 -4.29 -20.91
C PHE A 108 -16.26 -3.93 -21.62
N LYS A 109 -16.83 -4.86 -22.40
CA LYS A 109 -18.09 -4.63 -23.11
C LYS A 109 -19.28 -4.46 -22.16
N GLU A 110 -19.22 -5.08 -20.98
CA GLU A 110 -20.26 -4.98 -19.93
C GLU A 110 -20.24 -3.66 -19.16
N GLN A 111 -19.21 -2.82 -19.30
CA GLN A 111 -19.06 -1.62 -18.47
C GLN A 111 -19.94 -0.43 -18.90
N GLU A 112 -20.60 -0.51 -20.06
CA GLU A 112 -21.49 0.54 -20.61
C GLU A 112 -20.89 1.97 -20.62
N ILE A 113 -19.56 2.08 -20.69
CA ILE A 113 -18.86 3.36 -20.68
C ILE A 113 -18.92 4.07 -22.05
N ASN A 114 -18.72 5.39 -22.07
CA ASN A 114 -18.39 6.10 -23.30
C ASN A 114 -16.90 5.89 -23.65
N PRO A 115 -16.54 5.09 -24.68
CA PRO A 115 -15.17 4.68 -24.94
C PRO A 115 -14.24 5.82 -25.39
N VAL A 116 -14.78 6.97 -25.85
CA VAL A 116 -13.95 8.12 -26.22
C VAL A 116 -13.33 8.77 -24.98
N LYS A 117 -14.00 8.65 -23.83
CA LYS A 117 -13.61 9.26 -22.55
C LYS A 117 -12.64 8.40 -21.73
N TYR A 118 -12.18 7.27 -22.24
CA TYR A 118 -11.33 6.34 -21.50
C TYR A 118 -10.09 5.89 -22.28
N ARG A 119 -9.02 5.61 -21.55
CA ARG A 119 -7.86 4.82 -21.99
C ARG A 119 -7.98 3.42 -21.37
N ALA A 120 -7.69 2.39 -22.16
CA ALA A 120 -7.63 1.00 -21.71
C ALA A 120 -6.16 0.57 -21.56
N GLU A 121 -5.81 0.02 -20.40
CA GLU A 121 -4.47 -0.48 -20.10
C GLU A 121 -4.52 -1.96 -19.75
N PHE A 122 -3.94 -2.81 -20.59
CA PHE A 122 -3.74 -4.23 -20.31
C PHE A 122 -2.37 -4.41 -19.65
N ILE A 123 -2.39 -4.75 -18.37
CA ILE A 123 -1.19 -4.94 -17.55
C ILE A 123 -0.93 -6.43 -17.43
N PRO A 124 0.27 -6.92 -17.77
CA PRO A 124 0.64 -8.32 -17.55
C PRO A 124 0.40 -8.73 -16.09
N HIS A 125 -0.16 -9.92 -15.89
CA HIS A 125 -0.45 -10.44 -14.56
C HIS A 125 0.12 -11.85 -14.41
N SER A 126 0.65 -12.14 -13.22
CA SER A 126 1.12 -13.47 -12.83
C SER A 126 0.43 -13.88 -11.54
N GLU A 127 0.13 -15.18 -11.44
CA GLU A 127 -0.41 -15.82 -10.23
C GLU A 127 0.69 -16.48 -9.38
N LYS A 128 1.96 -16.32 -9.76
CA LYS A 128 3.13 -16.94 -9.11
C LYS A 128 4.07 -15.89 -8.50
N PRO A 129 3.65 -15.23 -7.41
CA PRO A 129 4.50 -14.26 -6.74
C PRO A 129 5.67 -14.94 -6.04
N LEU A 130 6.85 -14.36 -6.19
CA LEU A 130 8.04 -14.70 -5.42
C LEU A 130 8.15 -13.77 -4.22
N TRP A 131 8.30 -12.47 -4.47
CA TRP A 131 8.47 -11.45 -3.43
C TRP A 131 7.61 -10.23 -3.73
N SER A 132 7.06 -9.61 -2.69
CA SER A 132 6.47 -8.27 -2.78
C SER A 132 7.15 -7.37 -1.76
N THR A 133 7.37 -6.10 -2.11
CA THR A 133 7.99 -5.12 -1.21
C THR A 133 7.22 -3.81 -1.24
N ILE A 134 7.02 -3.19 -0.08
CA ILE A 134 6.58 -1.81 0.07
C ILE A 134 7.64 -1.08 0.89
N PHE A 135 8.11 0.06 0.42
CA PHE A 135 9.19 0.78 1.11
C PHE A 135 9.22 2.27 0.82
N ILE A 136 9.89 2.99 1.71
CA ILE A 136 10.19 4.42 1.61
C ILE A 136 11.67 4.61 1.40
N VAL A 137 12.03 5.53 0.52
CA VAL A 137 13.36 6.13 0.44
C VAL A 137 13.27 7.56 0.97
N ASN A 138 13.98 7.84 2.06
CA ASN A 138 14.06 9.18 2.65
C ASN A 138 15.45 9.45 3.25
N LYS A 139 15.61 10.57 3.97
CA LYS A 139 16.88 10.94 4.60
C LYS A 139 17.39 9.97 5.68
N ASN A 140 16.50 9.16 6.24
CA ASN A 140 16.81 8.21 7.30
C ASN A 140 17.21 6.83 6.76
N GLY A 141 16.97 6.55 5.48
CA GLY A 141 17.29 5.26 4.87
C GLY A 141 16.29 4.83 3.79
N ILE A 142 16.47 3.58 3.36
CA ILE A 142 15.46 2.82 2.62
C ILE A 142 14.83 1.85 3.61
N ILE A 143 13.55 2.02 3.91
CA ILE A 143 12.88 1.36 5.04
C ILE A 143 11.56 0.77 4.55
N GLY A 144 11.30 -0.50 4.85
CA GLY A 144 10.07 -1.13 4.39
C GLY A 144 9.83 -2.55 4.89
N GLU A 145 8.93 -3.21 4.19
CA GLU A 145 8.48 -4.58 4.43
C GLU A 145 8.62 -5.38 3.13
N ILE A 146 9.20 -6.58 3.23
CA ILE A 146 9.26 -7.57 2.14
C ILE A 146 8.56 -8.86 2.57
N ILE A 147 7.77 -9.48 1.70
CA ILE A 147 7.05 -10.73 1.99
C ILE A 147 7.12 -11.69 0.81
N ARG A 148 7.18 -12.98 1.10
CA ARG A 148 6.99 -14.01 0.09
C ARG A 148 5.50 -14.14 -0.22
N GLY A 149 5.07 -13.64 -1.37
CA GLY A 149 3.65 -13.63 -1.75
C GLY A 149 3.20 -12.36 -2.47
N MET A 150 1.89 -12.15 -2.50
CA MET A 150 1.24 -11.10 -3.28
C MET A 150 1.33 -9.73 -2.60
N HIS A 151 1.38 -8.68 -3.42
CA HIS A 151 1.50 -7.30 -2.95
C HIS A 151 0.31 -6.81 -2.09
N ASN A 152 -0.90 -7.34 -2.32
CA ASN A 152 -2.08 -7.01 -1.52
C ASN A 152 -1.91 -7.37 -0.02
N GLN A 153 -1.07 -8.35 0.30
CA GLN A 153 -0.77 -8.73 1.67
C GLN A 153 -0.08 -7.60 2.43
N LEU A 154 0.87 -6.89 1.80
CA LEU A 154 1.55 -5.74 2.40
C LEU A 154 0.65 -4.50 2.46
N SER A 155 0.02 -4.14 1.33
CA SER A 155 -0.77 -2.91 1.23
C SER A 155 -2.03 -2.92 2.09
N GLN A 156 -2.68 -4.09 2.24
CA GLN A 156 -3.83 -4.24 3.14
C GLN A 156 -3.42 -4.68 4.55
N GLY A 157 -2.25 -5.30 4.69
CA GLY A 157 -1.72 -5.72 5.98
C GLY A 157 -2.21 -7.09 6.48
N LEU A 158 -2.66 -7.95 5.56
CA LEU A 158 -3.17 -9.29 5.85
C LEU A 158 -2.14 -10.36 5.48
N PHE A 159 -1.62 -11.05 6.50
CA PHE A 159 -0.55 -12.03 6.38
C PHE A 159 -1.04 -13.41 6.84
N ASP A 160 -1.50 -14.25 5.91
CA ASP A 160 -2.14 -15.54 6.28
C ASP A 160 -1.12 -16.65 6.59
N ALA A 161 -0.08 -16.80 5.76
CA ALA A 161 0.90 -17.89 5.87
C ALA A 161 2.35 -17.42 6.06
N ASN A 162 2.72 -16.29 5.45
CA ASN A 162 4.07 -15.73 5.52
C ASN A 162 4.05 -14.44 6.32
N LYS A 163 5.03 -14.23 7.19
CA LYS A 163 5.22 -12.96 7.89
C LYS A 163 6.09 -12.02 7.05
N PRO A 164 5.75 -10.73 6.96
CA PRO A 164 6.64 -9.76 6.34
C PRO A 164 7.92 -9.64 7.17
N ILE A 165 9.04 -9.44 6.47
CA ILE A 165 10.35 -9.14 7.04
C ILE A 165 10.52 -7.63 6.96
N LEU A 166 10.78 -6.99 8.10
CA LEU A 166 11.10 -5.57 8.15
C LEU A 166 12.55 -5.37 7.76
N PHE A 167 12.81 -4.36 6.96
CA PHE A 167 14.18 -4.02 6.58
C PHE A 167 14.46 -2.51 6.66
N SER A 168 15.76 -2.21 6.83
CA SER A 168 16.29 -0.86 6.74
C SER A 168 17.67 -0.89 6.11
N TYR A 169 17.92 0.04 5.21
CA TYR A 169 19.22 0.29 4.62
C TYR A 169 19.62 1.74 4.88
N ASP A 170 20.72 1.94 5.62
CA ASP A 170 21.25 3.27 5.96
C ASP A 170 22.18 3.86 4.87
N PHE A 171 22.04 3.34 3.65
CA PHE A 171 22.93 3.58 2.51
C PHE A 171 24.37 3.08 2.69
N LYS A 172 24.58 2.18 3.65
CA LYS A 172 25.83 1.41 3.81
C LYS A 172 25.53 -0.06 4.10
N LYS A 173 24.65 -0.32 5.07
CA LYS A 173 24.33 -1.66 5.55
C LYS A 173 22.83 -1.92 5.53
N LEU A 174 22.46 -3.03 4.90
CA LEU A 174 21.10 -3.56 4.94
C LEU A 174 20.93 -4.39 6.23
N LYS A 175 19.82 -4.18 6.92
CA LYS A 175 19.43 -4.89 8.15
C LYS A 175 18.01 -5.39 8.00
N LEU A 176 17.78 -6.63 8.41
CA LEU A 176 16.47 -7.28 8.46
C LEU A 176 16.14 -7.59 9.94
N ASP A 177 14.86 -7.58 10.32
CA ASP A 177 14.43 -8.06 11.64
C ASP A 177 14.61 -9.57 11.80
N THR A 178 14.44 -10.30 10.69
CA THR A 178 14.55 -11.74 10.57
C THR A 178 15.57 -12.06 9.48
N PRO A 179 16.68 -12.77 9.80
CA PRO A 179 17.67 -13.15 8.79
C PRO A 179 17.05 -13.97 7.66
N ASN A 180 17.23 -13.52 6.42
CA ASN A 180 16.79 -14.22 5.22
C ASN A 180 17.66 -13.81 4.02
N LYS A 181 18.44 -14.75 3.46
CA LYS A 181 19.39 -14.46 2.38
C LYS A 181 18.71 -14.11 1.06
N ASP A 182 17.63 -14.82 0.72
CA ASP A 182 16.89 -14.60 -0.53
C ASP A 182 16.22 -13.23 -0.54
N ALA A 183 15.63 -12.83 0.60
CA ALA A 183 15.10 -11.49 0.77
C ALA A 183 16.19 -10.41 0.72
N GLU A 184 17.37 -10.67 1.30
CA GLU A 184 18.50 -9.75 1.22
C GLU A 184 18.98 -9.54 -0.23
N GLU A 185 19.09 -10.61 -1.01
CA GLU A 185 19.46 -10.54 -2.43
C GLU A 185 18.43 -9.75 -3.24
N GLU A 186 17.14 -10.01 -3.01
CA GLU A 186 16.04 -9.31 -3.68
C GLU A 186 16.04 -7.81 -3.36
N LEU A 187 16.20 -7.46 -2.08
CA LEU A 187 16.26 -6.08 -1.63
C LEU A 187 17.46 -5.33 -2.22
N ARG A 188 18.63 -5.99 -2.38
CA ARG A 188 19.80 -5.37 -3.01
C ARG A 188 19.52 -5.00 -4.47
N LYS A 189 18.89 -5.90 -5.23
CA LYS A 189 18.47 -5.61 -6.62
C LYS A 189 17.56 -4.37 -6.66
N ILE A 190 16.55 -4.31 -5.79
CA ILE A 190 15.61 -3.18 -5.70
C ILE A 190 16.34 -1.86 -5.38
N ILE A 191 17.23 -1.88 -4.39
CA ILE A 191 18.01 -0.72 -3.94
C ILE A 191 18.89 -0.20 -5.08
N ASP A 192 19.60 -1.10 -5.77
CA ASP A 192 20.53 -0.75 -6.85
C ASP A 192 19.81 -0.09 -8.02
N TYR A 193 18.60 -0.54 -8.40
CA TYR A 193 17.78 0.11 -9.44
C TYR A 193 17.45 1.57 -9.14
N LEU A 194 17.33 1.94 -7.87
CA LEU A 194 17.01 3.31 -7.46
C LEU A 194 18.26 4.16 -7.22
N CYS A 195 19.46 3.57 -7.26
CA CYS A 195 20.72 4.28 -7.16
C CYS A 195 21.09 4.88 -8.53
N VAL A 196 21.22 6.21 -8.58
CA VAL A 196 21.55 6.95 -9.80
C VAL A 196 22.83 7.73 -9.55
N ASP A 197 23.98 7.28 -10.05
CA ASP A 197 25.24 7.99 -9.84
C ASP A 197 25.45 9.14 -10.85
N ASP A 198 24.95 8.98 -12.07
CA ASP A 198 25.10 9.96 -13.15
C ASP A 198 24.34 11.27 -12.86
N ILE A 199 25.07 12.38 -12.79
CA ILE A 199 24.53 13.71 -12.47
C ILE A 199 23.53 14.22 -13.51
N LYS A 200 23.71 13.89 -14.80
CA LYS A 200 22.80 14.31 -15.88
C LYS A 200 21.48 13.56 -15.75
N LYS A 201 21.52 12.24 -15.47
CA LYS A 201 20.33 11.43 -15.18
C LYS A 201 19.59 11.95 -13.94
N LYS A 202 20.30 12.26 -12.84
CA LYS A 202 19.69 12.87 -11.65
C LYS A 202 18.96 14.16 -11.99
N ASN A 203 19.61 15.08 -12.70
CA ASN A 203 19.01 16.37 -13.06
C ASN A 203 17.78 16.20 -13.97
N LYS A 204 17.83 15.26 -14.91
CA LYS A 204 16.69 14.90 -15.76
C LYS A 204 15.51 14.38 -14.92
N ILE A 205 15.76 13.47 -13.98
CA ILE A 205 14.73 12.91 -13.09
C ILE A 205 14.13 13.99 -12.17
N LYS A 206 14.98 14.82 -11.55
CA LYS A 206 14.52 15.94 -10.72
C LYS A 206 13.61 16.89 -11.48
N LYS A 207 14.00 17.26 -12.70
CA LYS A 207 13.25 18.20 -13.54
C LYS A 207 11.89 17.62 -13.96
N GLU A 208 11.87 16.37 -14.42
CA GLU A 208 10.64 15.76 -14.94
C GLU A 208 9.66 15.39 -13.82
N LEU A 209 10.16 14.73 -12.77
CA LEU A 209 9.29 14.13 -11.75
C LEU A 209 9.09 15.04 -10.53
N GLY A 210 9.87 16.12 -10.38
CA GLY A 210 9.81 17.02 -9.22
C GLY A 210 10.23 16.34 -7.91
N VAL A 211 11.14 15.37 -8.00
CA VAL A 211 11.56 14.53 -6.87
C VAL A 211 12.89 14.96 -6.29
N LYS A 212 13.12 14.59 -5.03
CA LYS A 212 14.41 14.79 -4.35
C LYS A 212 15.25 13.53 -4.43
N PHE A 213 16.52 13.69 -4.09
CA PHE A 213 17.45 12.58 -3.94
C PHE A 213 18.07 12.67 -2.56
N HIS A 214 18.18 11.52 -1.89
CA HIS A 214 19.04 11.38 -0.74
C HIS A 214 20.25 10.55 -1.14
N LYS A 215 21.45 11.14 -1.01
CA LYS A 215 22.68 10.61 -1.61
C LYS A 215 22.49 10.39 -3.12
N ASN A 216 22.48 9.14 -3.56
CA ASN A 216 22.28 8.76 -4.96
C ASN A 216 20.91 8.11 -5.22
N HIS A 217 20.03 8.02 -4.21
CA HIS A 217 18.75 7.34 -4.34
C HIS A 217 17.59 8.33 -4.48
N ILE A 218 16.62 7.97 -5.32
CA ILE A 218 15.39 8.75 -5.53
C ILE A 218 14.52 8.69 -4.27
N GLU A 219 14.17 9.83 -3.68
CA GLU A 219 13.24 9.88 -2.54
C GLU A 219 11.81 9.57 -2.99
N GLY A 220 11.08 8.77 -2.21
CA GLY A 220 9.75 8.31 -2.61
C GLY A 220 9.16 7.19 -1.77
N TYR A 221 7.90 6.88 -2.03
CA TYR A 221 7.25 5.62 -1.68
C TYR A 221 7.23 4.72 -2.90
N PHE A 222 7.60 3.45 -2.74
CA PHE A 222 7.73 2.49 -3.82
C PHE A 222 7.06 1.17 -3.45
N GLU A 223 6.50 0.52 -4.46
CA GLU A 223 5.97 -0.84 -4.38
C GLU A 223 6.60 -1.68 -5.48
N THR A 224 7.00 -2.89 -5.14
CA THR A 224 7.53 -3.86 -6.10
C THR A 224 6.88 -5.22 -5.93
N ILE A 225 6.89 -5.99 -7.01
CA ILE A 225 6.58 -7.41 -7.02
C ILE A 225 7.57 -8.13 -7.93
N SER A 226 8.02 -9.29 -7.49
CA SER A 226 8.84 -10.21 -8.25
C SER A 226 8.05 -11.47 -8.47
N VAL A 227 7.97 -11.92 -9.72
CA VAL A 227 7.16 -13.07 -10.15
C VAL A 227 8.01 -14.02 -11.00
N GLU A 228 7.67 -15.30 -11.02
CA GLU A 228 8.47 -16.32 -11.71
C GLU A 228 8.67 -16.02 -13.20
N GLU A 229 7.62 -15.52 -13.88
CA GLU A 229 7.61 -15.34 -15.32
C GLU A 229 8.36 -14.09 -15.80
N PHE A 230 8.43 -13.06 -14.96
CA PHE A 230 8.86 -11.73 -15.39
C PHE A 230 9.97 -11.12 -14.53
N GLY A 231 10.33 -11.76 -13.42
CA GLY A 231 11.28 -11.22 -12.46
C GLY A 231 10.70 -10.00 -11.72
N LEU A 232 11.60 -9.08 -11.34
CA LEU A 232 11.27 -7.88 -10.55
C LEU A 232 10.58 -6.82 -11.40
N TRP A 233 9.45 -6.31 -10.89
CA TRP A 233 8.77 -5.12 -11.37
C TRP A 233 8.53 -4.13 -10.24
N PHE A 234 8.80 -2.86 -10.52
CA PHE A 234 8.20 -1.75 -9.79
C PHE A 234 6.75 -1.59 -10.27
N ILE A 235 5.81 -1.49 -9.34
CA ILE A 235 4.37 -1.39 -9.63
C ILE A 235 3.76 -0.08 -9.13
N ASP A 236 4.48 0.62 -8.24
CA ASP A 236 4.16 1.98 -7.83
C ASP A 236 5.42 2.81 -7.53
N PHE A 237 5.33 4.09 -7.85
CA PHE A 237 6.21 5.14 -7.37
C PHE A 237 5.35 6.36 -7.04
N ASN A 238 5.13 6.59 -5.75
CA ASN A 238 4.24 7.63 -5.24
C ASN A 238 5.01 8.74 -4.54
N ARG A 239 4.94 9.95 -5.11
CA ARG A 239 5.66 11.14 -4.64
C ARG A 239 4.94 11.83 -3.49
N ILE A 240 3.61 11.75 -3.43
CA ILE A 240 2.81 12.33 -2.36
C ILE A 240 3.09 11.56 -1.07
N LEU A 241 2.99 10.23 -1.11
CA LEU A 241 3.37 9.36 0.00
C LEU A 241 4.85 9.52 0.38
N GLY A 242 5.75 9.69 -0.59
CA GLY A 242 7.15 10.04 -0.30
C GLY A 242 7.30 11.29 0.58
N LYS A 243 6.50 12.34 0.34
CA LYS A 243 6.49 13.56 1.17
C LYS A 243 5.91 13.31 2.56
N ILE A 244 4.85 12.51 2.65
CA ILE A 244 4.19 12.13 3.91
C ILE A 244 5.15 11.35 4.82
N TYR A 245 5.98 10.49 4.22
CA TYR A 245 6.96 9.67 4.92
C TYR A 245 8.38 10.26 4.96
N LYS A 246 8.56 11.56 4.67
CA LYS A 246 9.90 12.21 4.58
C LYS A 246 10.75 12.09 5.86
N ASP A 247 10.11 12.02 7.02
CA ASP A 247 10.74 11.90 8.34
C ASP A 247 10.52 10.53 8.98
N PHE A 248 9.99 9.56 8.22
CA PHE A 248 9.72 8.23 8.73
C PHE A 248 11.00 7.51 9.14
N THR A 249 10.91 6.82 10.27
CA THR A 249 11.97 6.01 10.86
C THR A 249 11.34 4.72 11.38
N LEU A 250 12.05 3.60 11.28
CA LEU A 250 11.62 2.34 11.86
C LEU A 250 12.74 1.78 12.73
N ASN A 251 12.43 1.44 13.98
CA ASN A 251 13.34 0.68 14.82
C ASN A 251 13.06 -0.82 14.66
N ILE A 252 13.87 -1.48 13.84
CA ILE A 252 13.74 -2.91 13.56
C ILE A 252 13.94 -3.77 14.81
N LYS A 253 14.69 -3.29 15.82
CA LYS A 253 14.93 -4.05 17.05
C LYS A 253 13.67 -4.19 17.91
N ASP A 254 12.74 -3.23 17.83
CA ASP A 254 11.53 -3.24 18.65
C ASP A 254 10.45 -4.19 18.10
N ALA A 255 10.61 -4.68 16.86
CA ALA A 255 9.64 -5.55 16.20
C ALA A 255 9.41 -6.91 16.89
N ASN A 256 10.34 -7.33 17.76
CA ASN A 256 10.33 -8.63 18.42
C ASN A 256 9.94 -8.58 19.91
N LYS A 257 9.48 -7.43 20.44
CA LYS A 257 9.01 -7.35 21.83
C LYS A 257 7.75 -8.22 21.99
N LYS A 258 7.86 -9.27 22.82
CA LYS A 258 6.74 -10.16 23.13
C LYS A 258 5.95 -9.64 24.33
N HIS A 259 4.62 -9.84 24.26
CA HIS A 259 3.75 -9.64 25.41
C HIS A 259 4.13 -10.61 26.53
N GLN A 260 4.27 -10.10 27.76
CA GLN A 260 4.36 -10.95 28.94
C GLN A 260 2.95 -11.31 29.42
N ALA A 261 2.73 -12.58 29.80
CA ALA A 261 1.48 -13.00 30.41
C ALA A 261 1.23 -12.17 31.69
N ASN A 262 -0.01 -11.69 31.88
CA ASN A 262 -0.46 -10.78 32.95
C ASN A 262 0.07 -9.33 32.93
N SER A 263 0.75 -8.90 31.87
CA SER A 263 1.18 -7.50 31.76
C SER A 263 0.01 -6.59 31.36
N ARG A 264 -0.08 -5.39 31.96
CA ARG A 264 -0.99 -4.31 31.51
C ARG A 264 -0.48 -3.61 30.25
N ILE A 265 0.57 -4.14 29.63
CA ILE A 265 1.28 -3.56 28.51
C ILE A 265 1.08 -4.46 27.28
N ILE A 266 0.71 -3.83 26.17
CA ILE A 266 0.58 -4.46 24.86
C ILE A 266 1.54 -3.74 23.92
N TYR A 267 2.36 -4.49 23.22
CA TYR A 267 3.28 -3.98 22.20
C TYR A 267 2.70 -4.09 20.80
N GLY A 268 3.06 -3.15 19.94
CA GLY A 268 2.85 -3.23 18.51
C GLY A 268 3.85 -2.35 17.78
N ARG A 269 3.59 -2.08 16.51
CA ARG A 269 4.46 -1.25 15.67
C ARG A 269 3.88 0.15 15.52
N SER A 270 4.72 1.16 15.75
CA SER A 270 4.37 2.55 15.51
C SER A 270 4.10 2.79 14.03
N ALA A 271 2.82 2.94 13.69
CA ALA A 271 2.38 3.30 12.35
C ALA A 271 2.24 4.81 12.20
N SER A 272 1.76 5.52 13.23
CA SER A 272 1.65 6.99 13.25
C SER A 272 1.92 7.48 14.68
N LYS A 273 2.78 8.48 14.82
CA LYS A 273 3.33 8.92 16.12
C LYS A 273 2.31 9.75 16.92
N GLY A 274 2.50 9.79 18.23
CA GLY A 274 1.67 10.55 19.18
C GLY A 274 1.38 9.76 20.46
N VAL A 275 0.89 10.47 21.48
CA VAL A 275 0.50 9.89 22.77
C VAL A 275 -0.86 10.41 23.15
N VAL A 276 -1.81 9.51 23.43
CA VAL A 276 -3.16 9.86 23.88
C VAL A 276 -3.67 8.87 24.91
N THR A 277 -4.64 9.31 25.70
CA THR A 277 -5.38 8.45 26.63
C THR A 277 -6.86 8.50 26.28
N GLY A 278 -7.53 7.35 26.26
CA GLY A 278 -8.93 7.27 25.88
C GLY A 278 -9.60 5.95 26.24
N LYS A 279 -10.90 5.92 25.97
CA LYS A 279 -11.74 4.73 26.16
C LYS A 279 -11.63 3.83 24.94
N VAL A 280 -11.36 2.55 25.14
CA VAL A 280 -11.36 1.54 24.09
C VAL A 280 -12.77 1.33 23.57
N LYS A 281 -12.90 1.37 22.24
CA LYS A 281 -14.06 0.90 21.51
C LYS A 281 -13.62 -0.11 20.46
N PHE A 282 -14.00 -1.36 20.65
CA PHE A 282 -13.80 -2.44 19.73
C PHE A 282 -14.85 -2.41 18.62
N LEU A 283 -14.40 -2.49 17.38
CA LEU A 283 -15.26 -2.65 16.21
C LEU A 283 -14.76 -3.83 15.38
N ASN A 284 -15.72 -4.58 14.84
CA ASN A 284 -15.53 -5.64 13.85
C ASN A 284 -16.54 -5.45 12.70
N ASP A 285 -16.46 -6.30 11.67
CA ASP A 285 -17.32 -6.19 10.47
C ASP A 285 -18.83 -6.22 10.77
N ASP A 286 -19.25 -6.91 11.84
CA ASP A 286 -20.66 -7.03 12.23
C ASP A 286 -21.15 -5.81 13.02
N THR A 287 -20.24 -5.12 13.69
CA THR A 287 -20.56 -4.04 14.63
C THR A 287 -20.26 -2.65 14.09
N VAL A 288 -19.45 -2.55 13.02
CA VAL A 288 -18.99 -1.28 12.45
C VAL A 288 -20.13 -0.37 12.01
N PHE A 289 -21.28 -0.90 11.57
CA PHE A 289 -22.41 -0.07 11.12
C PHE A 289 -23.40 0.29 12.24
N ASN A 290 -23.48 -0.53 13.30
CA ASN A 290 -24.54 -0.43 14.29
C ASN A 290 -24.08 0.18 15.63
N ASN A 291 -22.78 0.35 15.83
CA ASN A 291 -22.25 0.96 17.04
C ASN A 291 -22.07 2.47 16.92
N THR A 292 -22.48 3.18 17.96
CA THR A 292 -22.09 4.58 18.16
C THR A 292 -20.64 4.65 18.63
N PHE A 293 -19.83 5.41 17.91
CA PHE A 293 -18.44 5.72 18.27
C PHE A 293 -18.37 7.16 18.78
N GLY A 294 -17.99 7.30 20.05
CA GLY A 294 -17.91 8.56 20.77
C GLY A 294 -16.67 9.38 20.41
N LYS A 295 -16.74 10.69 20.66
CA LYS A 295 -15.55 11.56 20.57
C LYS A 295 -14.58 11.20 21.69
N GLY A 296 -13.30 11.03 21.38
CA GLY A 296 -12.28 10.68 22.38
C GLY A 296 -12.10 9.18 22.60
N GLU A 297 -12.76 8.34 21.81
CA GLU A 297 -12.57 6.89 21.86
C GLU A 297 -11.39 6.42 20.99
N ILE A 298 -10.81 5.31 21.40
CA ILE A 298 -9.71 4.62 20.73
C ILE A 298 -10.28 3.45 19.97
N LEU A 299 -10.10 3.44 18.65
CA LEU A 299 -10.56 2.36 17.79
C LEU A 299 -9.64 1.16 17.95
N VAL A 300 -10.20 0.03 18.38
CA VAL A 300 -9.51 -1.27 18.39
C VAL A 300 -10.23 -2.20 17.41
N CYS A 301 -9.49 -2.80 16.49
CA CYS A 301 -10.07 -3.79 15.56
C CYS A 301 -8.99 -4.79 15.11
N GLU A 302 -9.40 -5.93 14.56
CA GLU A 302 -8.43 -6.87 13.97
C GLU A 302 -7.66 -6.21 12.83
N MET A 303 -8.38 -5.51 11.95
CA MET A 303 -7.87 -4.78 10.79
C MET A 303 -8.92 -3.78 10.31
N THR A 304 -8.49 -2.65 9.75
CA THR A 304 -9.42 -1.67 9.18
C THR A 304 -9.83 -2.04 7.75
N THR A 305 -11.10 -1.79 7.42
CA THR A 305 -11.64 -1.82 6.04
C THR A 305 -12.23 -0.46 5.68
N PRO A 306 -12.59 -0.21 4.41
CA PRO A 306 -13.25 1.04 4.02
C PRO A 306 -14.52 1.36 4.85
N ASP A 307 -15.14 0.36 5.47
CA ASP A 307 -16.33 0.55 6.29
C ASP A 307 -16.04 1.28 7.62
N TYR A 308 -14.77 1.27 8.06
CA TYR A 308 -14.33 1.92 9.31
C TYR A 308 -14.07 3.41 9.13
N ILE A 309 -14.15 3.95 7.90
CA ILE A 309 -13.83 5.34 7.55
C ILE A 309 -14.50 6.36 8.48
N ILE A 310 -15.78 6.17 8.81
CA ILE A 310 -16.53 7.09 9.68
C ILE A 310 -15.95 7.11 11.10
N HIS A 311 -15.50 5.95 11.59
CA HIS A 311 -14.94 5.78 12.93
C HIS A 311 -13.50 6.25 13.01
N ILE A 312 -12.69 5.94 11.98
CA ILE A 312 -11.31 6.41 11.85
C ILE A 312 -11.26 7.94 11.99
N LYS A 313 -12.17 8.69 11.36
CA LYS A 313 -12.24 10.15 11.48
C LYS A 313 -12.51 10.68 12.89
N LYS A 314 -13.16 9.87 13.74
CA LYS A 314 -13.54 10.25 15.12
C LYS A 314 -12.55 9.74 16.16
N ALA A 315 -11.80 8.70 15.83
CA ALA A 315 -10.86 8.05 16.72
C ALA A 315 -9.71 8.98 17.09
N ILE A 316 -9.34 9.00 18.38
CA ILE A 316 -8.15 9.70 18.85
C ILE A 316 -6.89 8.84 18.79
N ALA A 317 -7.06 7.52 18.63
CA ALA A 317 -6.01 6.59 18.25
C ALA A 317 -6.60 5.34 17.59
N ILE A 318 -5.78 4.62 16.84
CA ILE A 318 -6.13 3.37 16.15
C ILE A 318 -5.17 2.27 16.59
N ILE A 319 -5.71 1.15 17.02
CA ILE A 319 -4.98 -0.07 17.38
C ILE A 319 -5.47 -1.21 16.50
N THR A 320 -4.56 -1.87 15.79
CA THR A 320 -4.89 -3.04 14.97
C THR A 320 -4.02 -4.25 15.25
N ASP A 321 -4.63 -5.43 15.29
CA ASP A 321 -3.89 -6.69 15.48
C ASP A 321 -3.07 -7.09 14.27
N LYS A 322 -3.59 -6.82 13.08
CA LYS A 322 -2.94 -7.02 11.78
C LYS A 322 -2.60 -5.67 11.16
N GLY A 323 -1.74 -5.64 10.15
CA GLY A 323 -1.28 -4.40 9.52
C GLY A 323 0.22 -4.22 9.55
N GLY A 324 0.76 -3.69 8.46
CA GLY A 324 2.15 -3.22 8.31
C GLY A 324 2.29 -1.72 8.60
N VAL A 325 3.51 -1.25 8.79
CA VAL A 325 3.78 0.20 9.04
C VAL A 325 3.58 1.06 7.79
N LEU A 326 3.47 0.41 6.62
CA LEU A 326 3.20 1.03 5.31
C LEU A 326 1.86 0.57 4.69
N CYS A 327 1.00 -0.15 5.43
CA CYS A 327 -0.32 -0.53 4.91
C CYS A 327 -1.28 0.67 4.87
N HIS A 328 -2.44 0.51 4.23
CA HIS A 328 -3.46 1.56 4.11
C HIS A 328 -3.87 2.15 5.46
N ALA A 329 -4.04 1.33 6.50
CA ALA A 329 -4.38 1.79 7.84
C ALA A 329 -3.33 2.78 8.37
N ALA A 330 -2.05 2.45 8.23
CA ALA A 330 -0.93 3.28 8.68
C ALA A 330 -0.80 4.58 7.88
N ILE A 331 -1.03 4.52 6.57
CA ILE A 331 -1.00 5.70 5.70
C ILE A 331 -2.12 6.66 6.08
N ILE A 332 -3.35 6.15 6.23
CA ILE A 332 -4.50 6.97 6.60
C ILE A 332 -4.30 7.57 7.99
N ALA A 333 -3.91 6.79 8.99
CA ALA A 333 -3.67 7.32 10.33
C ALA A 333 -2.66 8.48 10.32
N ARG A 334 -1.60 8.40 9.51
CA ARG A 334 -0.61 9.47 9.35
C ARG A 334 -1.18 10.71 8.69
N GLU A 335 -1.99 10.56 7.63
CA GLU A 335 -2.63 11.71 6.96
C GLU A 335 -3.60 12.46 7.87
N PHE A 336 -4.29 11.74 8.76
CA PHE A 336 -5.20 12.35 9.71
C PHE A 336 -4.51 12.77 11.02
N ASN A 337 -3.19 12.60 11.14
CA ASN A 337 -2.41 12.82 12.37
C ASN A 337 -2.99 12.09 13.60
N ILE A 338 -3.50 10.88 13.39
CA ILE A 338 -4.04 10.02 14.43
C ILE A 338 -2.93 9.07 14.89
N PRO A 339 -2.59 9.02 16.19
CA PRO A 339 -1.71 8.01 16.75
C PRO A 339 -2.17 6.60 16.37
N CYS A 340 -1.26 5.77 15.86
CA CYS A 340 -1.63 4.45 15.38
C CYS A 340 -0.55 3.42 15.69
N ILE A 341 -1.00 2.30 16.27
CA ILE A 341 -0.19 1.12 16.54
C ILE A 341 -0.81 -0.06 15.79
N VAL A 342 -0.02 -0.74 14.96
CA VAL A 342 -0.46 -1.87 14.14
C VAL A 342 0.32 -3.13 14.47
N GLY A 343 -0.21 -4.29 14.12
CA GLY A 343 0.49 -5.55 14.32
C GLY A 343 0.61 -5.94 15.80
N THR A 344 -0.38 -5.60 16.63
CA THR A 344 -0.41 -5.97 18.06
C THR A 344 -0.64 -7.47 18.30
N GLN A 345 -1.00 -8.21 17.25
CA GLN A 345 -1.30 -9.64 17.23
C GLN A 345 -2.59 -10.04 17.97
N ASN A 346 -2.80 -9.55 19.20
CA ASN A 346 -3.93 -9.96 20.05
C ASN A 346 -4.45 -8.85 20.98
N ALA A 347 -4.27 -7.57 20.64
CA ALA A 347 -4.87 -6.47 21.38
C ALA A 347 -6.39 -6.54 21.41
N SER A 348 -7.07 -6.97 20.34
CA SER A 348 -8.54 -7.12 20.37
C SER A 348 -9.02 -8.20 21.34
N GLU A 349 -8.18 -9.19 21.64
CA GLU A 349 -8.50 -10.24 22.61
C GLU A 349 -8.30 -9.74 24.04
N ILE A 350 -7.26 -8.92 24.26
CA ILE A 350 -6.86 -8.42 25.58
C ILE A 350 -7.70 -7.21 26.00
N LEU A 351 -7.86 -6.23 25.12
CA LEU A 351 -8.58 -4.99 25.38
C LEU A 351 -10.09 -5.23 25.27
N LYS A 352 -10.85 -4.73 26.24
CA LYS A 352 -12.32 -4.80 26.23
C LYS A 352 -12.92 -3.41 26.05
N ASP A 353 -14.12 -3.37 25.47
CA ASP A 353 -14.93 -2.16 25.41
C ASP A 353 -14.96 -1.49 26.79
N GLY A 354 -14.66 -0.19 26.80
CA GLY A 354 -14.65 0.60 28.01
C GLY A 354 -13.35 0.68 28.81
N ASN A 355 -12.36 -0.16 28.50
CA ASN A 355 -11.03 -0.01 29.11
C ASN A 355 -10.45 1.38 28.83
N ILE A 356 -9.84 2.00 29.84
CA ILE A 356 -9.08 3.23 29.66
C ILE A 356 -7.62 2.86 29.43
N VAL A 357 -7.08 3.27 28.30
CA VAL A 357 -5.72 2.95 27.89
C VAL A 357 -4.96 4.22 27.50
N GLU A 358 -3.66 4.23 27.79
CA GLU A 358 -2.71 5.15 27.15
C GLU A 358 -2.15 4.46 25.91
N VAL A 359 -2.15 5.16 24.78
CA VAL A 359 -1.55 4.73 23.52
C VAL A 359 -0.33 5.59 23.28
N ASN A 360 0.84 5.08 23.63
CA ASN A 360 2.12 5.69 23.28
C ASN A 360 2.58 5.13 21.94
N ALA A 361 2.08 5.74 20.86
CA ALA A 361 2.44 5.35 19.51
C ALA A 361 3.85 5.83 19.11
N ASN A 362 4.55 6.63 19.91
CA ASN A 362 5.96 6.92 19.67
C ASN A 362 6.83 5.69 19.91
N GLU A 363 6.49 4.90 20.94
CA GLU A 363 7.22 3.71 21.36
C GLU A 363 6.55 2.40 20.94
N GLY A 364 5.33 2.46 20.38
CA GLY A 364 4.56 1.27 20.02
C GLY A 364 4.02 0.52 21.24
N ILE A 365 3.66 1.26 22.30
CA ILE A 365 3.25 0.71 23.59
C ILE A 365 1.83 1.16 23.92
N ILE A 366 0.99 0.21 24.34
CA ILE A 366 -0.35 0.46 24.85
C ILE A 366 -0.36 0.03 26.32
N THR A 367 -0.81 0.91 27.21
CA THR A 367 -0.86 0.62 28.66
C THR A 367 -2.30 0.71 29.16
N ILE A 368 -2.78 -0.37 29.77
CA ILE A 368 -4.11 -0.42 30.40
C ILE A 368 -4.05 0.32 31.74
N LEU A 369 -4.69 1.49 31.80
CA LEU A 369 -4.76 2.32 33.01
C LEU A 369 -5.90 1.85 33.93
N LYS A 370 -7.06 1.55 33.34
CA LYS A 370 -8.24 1.07 34.07
C LYS A 370 -8.99 0.02 33.24
N ARG A 371 -9.37 -1.09 33.88
CA ARG A 371 -10.37 -2.04 33.36
C ARG A 371 -11.73 -1.57 33.83
N ASP A 372 -12.72 -1.65 32.95
CA ASP A 372 -14.12 -1.32 33.30
C ASP A 372 -14.68 -2.35 34.30
#